data_AF-A0A955M451-F1
#
_entry.id   AF-A0A955M451-F1
#
_cell.length_a   1.000
_cell.length_b   1.000
_cell.length_c   1.000
_cell.angle_alpha   90.00
_cell.angle_beta   90.00
_cell.angle_gamma   90.00
#
_symmetry.space_group_name_H-M   'P 1'
#
loop_
_entity.id
_entity.type
_entity.pdbx_description
1 polymer ?
#
loop_
_entity_poly.entity_id
_entity_poly.type
_entity_poly.pdbx_seq_one_letter_code
_entity_poly.pdbx_strand_id
1 'polypeptide(L)'
;MYHVVRCVHPRFWRYYLLLTVVVGLCCLQLAKIAVPSVQLTFLRQFHFKNRSFSRWAVQQMVPTMYSFGNELWWDRHPLTQANLFYENEDITQRYYLWLNHFPLHFATYNHYRDLFFMGADTHYIVMRSRFRGLEMISCYRMKNRRGELLLGRYAEGDLCDGR
;
A
#
# COMPACT_ATOMS: atom_id res chain seq x y z
N MET A 1 45.10 33.90 28.82
CA MET A 1 44.63 32.73 28.05
C MET A 1 43.15 32.56 28.38
N TYR A 2 42.24 33.00 27.50
CA TYR A 2 40.81 33.01 27.79
C TYR A 2 40.18 31.68 27.37
N HIS A 3 39.67 30.90 28.33
CA HIS A 3 38.83 29.74 28.05
C HIS A 3 37.43 30.22 27.66
N VAL A 4 37.11 30.19 26.37
CA VAL A 4 35.74 30.37 25.88
C VAL A 4 34.96 29.09 26.18
N VAL A 5 34.30 29.04 27.33
CA VAL A 5 33.31 28.00 27.61
C VAL A 5 32.08 28.31 26.75
N ARG A 6 31.90 27.57 25.64
CA ARG A 6 30.67 27.64 24.86
C ARG A 6 29.55 26.99 25.67
N CYS A 7 28.84 27.80 26.44
CA CYS A 7 27.54 27.40 26.99
C CYS A 7 26.57 27.17 25.82
N VAL A 8 26.43 25.92 25.40
CA VAL A 8 25.37 25.52 24.46
C VAL A 8 24.05 25.69 25.21
N HIS A 9 23.35 26.77 24.92
CA HIS A 9 22.10 27.13 25.57
C HIS A 9 21.09 25.97 25.44
N PRO A 10 20.41 25.53 26.52
CA PRO A 10 19.48 24.38 26.52
C PRO A 10 18.25 24.50 25.60
N ARG A 11 18.15 25.56 24.78
CA ARG A 11 17.14 25.73 23.73
C ARG A 11 17.58 25.21 22.35
N PHE A 12 18.88 25.02 22.11
CA PHE A 12 19.38 24.65 20.77
C PHE A 12 19.20 23.17 20.41
N TRP A 13 19.08 22.26 21.39
CA TRP A 13 18.91 20.83 21.09
C TRP A 13 17.62 20.55 20.31
N ARG A 14 16.54 21.31 20.57
CA ARG A 14 15.27 21.20 19.84
C ARG A 14 15.43 21.59 18.37
N TYR A 15 16.24 22.63 18.12
CA TYR A 15 16.57 23.08 16.77
C TYR A 15 17.36 22.00 16.02
N TYR A 16 18.41 21.46 16.64
CA TYR A 16 19.19 20.39 16.03
C TYR A 16 18.36 19.13 15.79
N LEU A 17 17.50 18.74 16.75
CA LEU A 17 16.58 17.62 16.57
C LEU A 17 15.65 17.84 15.37
N LEU A 18 15.01 19.01 15.28
CA LEU A 18 14.14 19.36 14.16
C LEU A 18 14.92 19.30 12.83
N LEU A 19 16.12 19.88 12.80
CA LEU A 19 16.97 19.88 11.61
C LEU A 19 17.33 18.45 11.19
N THR A 20 17.71 17.59 12.13
CA THR A 20 17.99 16.18 11.85
C THR A 20 16.79 15.46 11.28
N VAL A 21 15.58 15.72 11.80
CA VAL A 21 14.33 15.16 11.25
C VAL A 21 14.11 15.63 9.81
N VAL A 22 14.23 16.93 9.55
CA VAL A 22 14.04 17.50 8.20
C VAL A 22 15.05 16.91 7.21
N VAL A 23 16.33 16.88 7.56
CA VAL A 23 17.39 16.30 6.72
C VAL A 23 17.10 14.81 6.47
N GLY A 24 16.70 14.07 7.51
CA GLY A 24 16.32 12.66 7.37
C GLY A 24 15.16 12.44 6.40
N LEU A 25 14.11 13.27 6.48
CA LEU A 25 12.97 13.21 5.56
C LEU A 25 13.39 13.53 4.12
N CYS A 26 14.23 14.55 3.91
CA CYS A 26 14.78 14.87 2.60
C CYS A 26 15.60 13.71 2.01
N CYS A 27 16.51 13.13 2.80
CA CYS A 27 17.30 11.96 2.40
C CYS A 27 16.39 10.77 2.05
N LEU A 28 15.32 10.53 2.82
CA LEU A 28 14.36 9.46 2.54
C LEU A 28 13.60 9.69 1.23
N GLN A 29 13.19 10.92 0.93
CA GLN A 29 12.52 11.26 -0.33
C GLN A 29 13.46 11.08 -1.54
N LEU A 30 14.72 11.49 -1.41
CA LEU A 30 15.73 11.26 -2.44
C LEU A 30 16.02 9.76 -2.62
N ALA A 31 16.12 9.01 -1.52
CA ALA A 31 16.31 7.56 -1.58
C ALA A 31 15.11 6.86 -2.24
N LYS A 32 13.88 7.30 -1.99
CA LYS A 32 12.67 6.81 -2.67
C LYS A 32 12.74 7.04 -4.19
N ILE A 33 13.42 8.08 -4.65
CA ILE A 33 13.59 8.37 -6.08
C ILE A 33 14.69 7.50 -6.70
N ALA A 34 15.82 7.31 -6.02
CA ALA A 34 17.04 6.75 -6.60
C ALA A 34 17.30 5.28 -6.27
N VAL A 35 16.75 4.75 -5.17
CA VAL A 35 17.14 3.45 -4.62
C VAL A 35 16.00 2.43 -4.80
N PRO A 36 16.16 1.39 -5.65
CA PRO A 36 15.09 0.40 -5.92
C PRO A 36 14.60 -0.36 -4.68
N SER A 37 15.48 -0.67 -3.74
CA SER A 37 15.10 -1.36 -2.49
C SER A 37 14.17 -0.52 -1.61
N VAL A 38 14.35 0.81 -1.62
CA VAL A 38 13.49 1.77 -0.95
C VAL A 38 12.16 1.87 -1.70
N GLN A 39 12.19 2.01 -3.03
CA GLN A 39 10.99 2.01 -3.87
C GLN A 39 10.10 0.77 -3.61
N LEU A 40 10.70 -0.42 -3.59
CA LEU A 40 10.02 -1.68 -3.30
C LEU A 40 9.44 -1.70 -1.87
N THR A 41 10.19 -1.14 -0.91
CA THR A 41 9.74 -1.00 0.48
C THR A 41 8.49 -0.12 0.57
N PHE A 42 8.42 0.96 -0.21
CA PHE A 42 7.22 1.81 -0.29
C PHE A 42 6.09 1.13 -1.07
N LEU A 43 6.35 0.34 -2.12
CA LEU A 43 5.30 -0.45 -2.79
C LEU A 43 4.63 -1.43 -1.81
N ARG A 44 5.42 -2.15 -1.00
CA ARG A 44 4.93 -3.13 -0.02
C ARG A 44 3.91 -2.57 0.99
N GLN A 45 3.92 -1.26 1.23
CA GLN A 45 3.00 -0.63 2.18
C GLN A 45 1.55 -0.75 1.76
N PHE A 46 1.26 -0.69 0.45
CA PHE A 46 -0.09 -0.82 -0.07
C PHE A 46 -0.56 -2.26 -0.14
N HIS A 47 0.38 -3.20 -0.21
CA HIS A 47 0.11 -4.63 -0.37
C HIS A 47 0.05 -5.41 0.95
N PHE A 48 0.14 -4.73 2.10
CA PHE A 48 0.32 -5.37 3.42
C PHE A 48 1.48 -6.40 3.42
N LYS A 49 2.56 -6.13 2.67
CA LYS A 49 3.75 -7.00 2.54
C LYS A 49 4.91 -6.56 3.44
N ASN A 50 4.65 -5.70 4.41
CA ASN A 50 5.65 -5.30 5.40
C ASN A 50 5.90 -6.42 6.41
N ARG A 51 7.15 -6.55 6.85
CA ARG A 51 7.56 -7.56 7.85
C ARG A 51 7.01 -7.28 9.25
N SER A 52 6.66 -6.04 9.56
CA SER A 52 6.13 -5.64 10.86
C SER A 52 5.17 -4.45 10.73
N PHE A 53 4.24 -4.36 11.69
CA PHE A 53 3.29 -3.26 11.79
C PHE A 53 3.99 -1.90 11.97
N SER A 54 5.01 -1.83 12.83
CA SER A 54 5.72 -0.58 13.09
C SER A 54 6.40 -0.02 11.84
N ARG A 55 6.99 -0.89 11.01
CA ARG A 55 7.58 -0.48 9.73
C ARG A 55 6.53 0.05 8.77
N TRP A 56 5.37 -0.60 8.71
CA TRP A 56 4.24 -0.12 7.92
C TRP A 56 3.75 1.24 8.41
N ALA A 57 3.61 1.43 9.72
CA ALA A 57 3.11 2.66 10.34
C ALA A 57 4.03 3.86 10.04
N VAL A 58 5.35 3.70 10.14
CA VAL A 58 6.32 4.76 9.81
C VAL A 58 6.20 5.18 8.34
N GLN A 59 5.92 4.25 7.43
CA GLN A 59 5.74 4.59 6.01
C GLN A 59 4.50 5.44 5.76
N GLN A 60 3.45 5.30 6.58
CA GLN A 60 2.22 6.10 6.46
C GLN A 60 2.46 7.59 6.74
N MET A 61 3.54 7.93 7.46
CA MET A 61 3.90 9.33 7.75
C MET A 61 4.44 10.06 6.51
N VAL A 62 4.86 9.32 5.49
CA VAL A 62 5.39 9.88 4.26
C VAL A 62 4.29 9.83 3.20
N PRO A 63 3.71 10.97 2.79
CA PRO A 63 2.65 10.98 1.81
C PRO A 63 3.15 10.36 0.50
N THR A 64 2.41 9.37 0.03
CA THR A 64 2.74 8.62 -1.18
C THR A 64 2.12 9.23 -2.43
N MET A 65 1.41 10.35 -2.30
CA MET A 65 0.57 10.86 -3.37
C MET A 65 1.37 11.27 -4.62
N TYR A 66 0.73 11.09 -5.78
CA TYR A 66 1.13 11.50 -7.13
C TYR A 66 2.24 10.72 -7.85
N SER A 67 2.86 9.70 -7.24
CA SER A 67 3.87 8.90 -7.96
C SER A 67 3.55 7.41 -8.09
N PHE A 68 2.59 6.88 -7.34
CA PHE A 68 2.19 5.49 -7.43
C PHE A 68 0.97 5.34 -8.33
N GLY A 69 1.05 4.44 -9.31
CA GLY A 69 -0.10 3.99 -10.07
C GLY A 69 -0.71 2.78 -9.38
N ASN A 70 -1.73 3.00 -8.55
CA ASN A 70 -2.41 1.95 -7.83
C ASN A 70 -3.73 1.63 -8.52
N GLU A 71 -3.86 0.38 -8.93
CA GLU A 71 -5.00 -0.13 -9.65
C GLU A 71 -5.61 -1.27 -8.83
N LEU A 72 -6.92 -1.26 -8.72
CA LEU A 72 -7.70 -2.24 -7.99
C LEU A 72 -8.74 -2.81 -8.95
N TRP A 73 -8.85 -4.13 -9.00
CA TRP A 73 -10.00 -4.78 -9.61
C TRP A 73 -10.51 -5.89 -8.72
N TRP A 74 -11.79 -6.20 -8.84
CA TRP A 74 -12.37 -7.31 -8.11
C TRP A 74 -13.41 -8.06 -8.93
N ASP A 75 -13.59 -9.31 -8.52
CA ASP A 75 -14.47 -10.27 -9.17
C ASP A 75 -15.11 -11.18 -8.10
N ARG A 76 -16.27 -11.76 -8.41
CA ARG A 76 -16.92 -12.79 -7.59
C ARG A 76 -16.28 -14.15 -7.76
N HIS A 77 -15.60 -14.37 -8.89
CA HIS A 77 -14.93 -15.61 -9.22
C HIS A 77 -13.42 -15.53 -8.98
N PRO A 78 -12.76 -16.67 -8.67
CA PRO A 78 -11.32 -16.72 -8.53
C PRO A 78 -10.62 -16.25 -9.81
N LEU A 79 -9.69 -15.31 -9.67
CA LEU A 79 -8.93 -14.73 -10.79
C LEU A 79 -7.65 -15.54 -11.03
N THR A 80 -7.64 -16.36 -12.07
CA THR A 80 -6.44 -17.10 -12.49
C THR A 80 -5.41 -16.20 -13.18
N GLN A 81 -4.16 -16.64 -13.28
CA GLN A 81 -3.09 -15.88 -13.94
C GLN A 81 -3.43 -15.51 -15.39
N ALA A 82 -4.10 -16.41 -16.11
CA ALA A 82 -4.58 -16.15 -17.45
C ALA A 82 -5.57 -14.97 -17.46
N ASN A 83 -6.44 -14.89 -16.46
CA ASN A 83 -7.56 -13.95 -16.41
C ASN A 83 -7.25 -12.61 -15.76
N LEU A 84 -6.07 -12.42 -15.17
CA LEU A 84 -5.69 -11.19 -14.44
C LEU A 84 -5.63 -9.93 -15.31
N PHE A 85 -5.27 -10.09 -16.58
CA PHE A 85 -4.99 -8.96 -17.47
C PHE A 85 -5.85 -8.96 -18.74
N TYR A 86 -6.80 -9.91 -18.87
CA TYR A 86 -7.76 -9.84 -19.97
C TYR A 86 -8.68 -8.64 -19.76
N GLU A 87 -8.49 -7.65 -20.62
CA GLU A 87 -9.34 -6.49 -20.89
C GLU A 87 -10.57 -6.89 -21.74
N ASN A 88 -10.94 -8.18 -21.75
CA ASN A 88 -12.05 -8.67 -22.57
C ASN A 88 -13.37 -8.10 -22.02
N GLU A 89 -14.05 -7.39 -22.92
CA GLU A 89 -15.28 -6.62 -22.77
C GLU A 89 -16.50 -7.43 -22.26
N ASP A 90 -16.38 -8.75 -22.12
CA ASP A 90 -17.49 -9.67 -21.84
C ASP A 90 -17.68 -10.05 -20.37
N ILE A 91 -16.82 -9.57 -19.46
CA ILE A 91 -17.00 -9.80 -18.01
C ILE A 91 -17.80 -8.64 -17.43
N THR A 92 -19.12 -8.71 -17.61
CA THR A 92 -20.14 -7.79 -17.07
C THR A 92 -20.09 -7.54 -15.55
N GLN A 93 -19.18 -8.19 -14.82
CA GLN A 93 -19.04 -8.11 -13.36
C GLN A 93 -17.64 -7.76 -12.85
N ARG A 94 -16.71 -7.35 -13.73
CA ARG A 94 -15.41 -6.81 -13.28
C ARG A 94 -15.52 -5.32 -13.01
N TYR A 95 -15.20 -4.96 -11.79
CA TYR A 95 -15.07 -3.56 -11.40
C TYR A 95 -13.59 -3.20 -11.32
N TYR A 96 -13.24 -2.05 -11.88
CA TYR A 96 -11.87 -1.56 -11.98
C TYR A 96 -11.79 -0.12 -11.49
N LEU A 97 -10.77 0.19 -10.68
CA LEU A 97 -10.61 1.49 -10.06
C LEU A 97 -9.15 1.89 -9.89
N TRP A 98 -8.85 3.16 -10.17
CA TRP A 98 -7.58 3.79 -9.82
C TRP A 98 -7.68 4.46 -8.45
N LEU A 99 -6.84 4.03 -7.49
CA LEU A 99 -6.88 4.50 -6.10
C LEU A 99 -5.50 4.88 -5.57
N ASN A 100 -5.16 6.16 -5.66
CA ASN A 100 -3.88 6.66 -5.17
C ASN A 100 -3.78 6.69 -3.63
N HIS A 101 -4.91 6.61 -2.91
CA HIS A 101 -4.96 6.69 -1.45
C HIS A 101 -5.51 5.39 -0.86
N PHE A 102 -4.65 4.62 -0.17
CA PHE A 102 -4.99 3.39 0.55
C PHE A 102 -5.97 2.45 -0.18
N PRO A 103 -5.55 1.82 -1.29
CA PRO A 103 -6.44 1.06 -2.16
C PRO A 103 -7.26 -0.03 -1.44
N LEU A 104 -6.68 -0.71 -0.45
CA LEU A 104 -7.40 -1.75 0.30
C LEU A 104 -8.32 -1.21 1.40
N HIS A 105 -8.19 0.06 1.82
CA HIS A 105 -9.16 0.69 2.72
C HIS A 105 -10.52 0.84 2.03
N PHE A 106 -10.52 1.02 0.71
CA PHE A 106 -11.75 1.11 -0.07
C PHE A 106 -12.62 -0.16 0.08
N ALA A 107 -11.98 -1.34 0.16
CA ALA A 107 -12.69 -2.61 0.32
C ALA A 107 -13.07 -2.94 1.78
N THR A 108 -12.37 -2.37 2.76
CA THR A 108 -12.49 -2.78 4.18
C THR A 108 -13.23 -1.78 5.07
N TYR A 109 -13.03 -0.48 4.86
CA TYR A 109 -13.49 0.58 5.78
C TYR A 109 -14.37 1.65 5.12
N ASN A 110 -14.61 1.56 3.81
CA ASN A 110 -15.38 2.57 3.10
C ASN A 110 -16.89 2.27 3.12
N HIS A 111 -17.73 3.31 2.95
CA HIS A 111 -19.19 3.15 2.84
C HIS A 111 -19.62 2.32 1.63
N TYR A 112 -18.74 2.15 0.64
CA TYR A 112 -18.93 1.26 -0.50
C TYR A 112 -18.71 -0.22 -0.17
N ARG A 113 -18.38 -0.56 1.09
CA ARG A 113 -18.25 -1.93 1.57
C ARG A 113 -19.45 -2.79 1.16
N ASP A 114 -20.66 -2.27 1.27
CA ASP A 114 -21.86 -3.04 0.95
C ASP A 114 -21.98 -3.32 -0.55
N LEU A 115 -21.45 -2.45 -1.42
CA LEU A 115 -21.37 -2.70 -2.86
C LEU A 115 -20.51 -3.93 -3.18
N PHE A 116 -19.49 -4.21 -2.36
CA PHE A 116 -18.69 -5.43 -2.50
C PHE A 116 -19.42 -6.69 -2.04
N PHE A 117 -20.59 -6.63 -1.41
CA PHE A 117 -21.33 -7.82 -0.96
C PHE A 117 -22.75 -7.88 -1.49
N MET A 118 -23.15 -6.93 -2.35
CA MET A 118 -24.35 -7.06 -3.15
C MET A 118 -24.18 -8.23 -4.14
N GLY A 119 -24.60 -9.43 -3.72
CA GLY A 119 -24.75 -10.59 -4.59
C GLY A 119 -23.73 -11.73 -4.42
N ALA A 120 -22.74 -11.64 -3.53
CA ALA A 120 -21.89 -12.78 -3.17
C ALA A 120 -21.19 -12.63 -1.82
N ASP A 121 -21.01 -13.73 -1.10
CA ASP A 121 -20.33 -13.76 0.21
C ASP A 121 -18.80 -13.75 0.11
N THR A 122 -18.25 -14.04 -1.07
CA THR A 122 -16.81 -14.10 -1.33
C THR A 122 -16.48 -13.31 -2.59
N HIS A 123 -15.45 -12.47 -2.49
CA HIS A 123 -14.88 -11.72 -3.62
C HIS A 123 -13.37 -11.87 -3.64
N TYR A 124 -12.81 -11.74 -4.84
CA TYR A 124 -11.40 -11.78 -5.11
C TYR A 124 -10.97 -10.41 -5.57
N ILE A 125 -10.08 -9.79 -4.81
CA ILE A 125 -9.55 -8.45 -5.06
C ILE A 125 -8.13 -8.63 -5.54
N VAL A 126 -7.80 -8.01 -6.66
CA VAL A 126 -6.43 -7.91 -7.13
C VAL A 126 -6.02 -6.46 -7.15
N MET A 127 -4.80 -6.24 -6.66
CA MET A 127 -4.21 -4.93 -6.58
C MET A 127 -2.89 -4.94 -7.33
N ARG A 128 -2.69 -3.94 -8.18
CA ARG A 128 -1.45 -3.66 -8.88
C ARG A 128 -0.95 -2.28 -8.48
N SER A 129 0.27 -2.20 -7.96
CA SER A 129 0.94 -0.94 -7.71
C SER A 129 2.18 -0.82 -8.56
N ARG A 130 2.33 0.33 -9.21
CA ARG A 130 3.49 0.69 -10.03
C ARG A 130 4.18 1.92 -9.48
N PHE A 131 5.51 1.88 -9.46
CA PHE A 131 6.33 3.03 -9.10
C PHE A 131 7.69 2.94 -9.77
N ARG A 132 8.00 3.93 -10.63
CA ARG A 132 9.33 4.08 -11.28
C ARG A 132 9.85 2.80 -11.94
N GLY A 133 8.99 2.11 -12.68
CA GLY A 133 9.33 0.87 -13.40
C GLY A 133 9.27 -0.40 -12.54
N LEU A 134 9.10 -0.29 -11.22
CA LEU A 134 8.78 -1.42 -10.36
C LEU A 134 7.27 -1.65 -10.34
N GLU A 135 6.89 -2.92 -10.33
CA GLU A 135 5.50 -3.37 -10.24
C GLU A 135 5.36 -4.37 -9.10
N MET A 136 4.24 -4.30 -8.39
CA MET A 136 3.83 -5.29 -7.41
C MET A 136 2.37 -5.64 -7.63
N ILE A 137 2.08 -6.94 -7.64
CA ILE A 137 0.73 -7.47 -7.74
C ILE A 137 0.43 -8.30 -6.50
N SER A 138 -0.78 -8.21 -5.98
CA SER A 138 -1.25 -9.08 -4.90
C SER A 138 -2.72 -9.39 -5.07
N CYS A 139 -3.07 -10.64 -4.74
CA CYS A 139 -4.44 -11.09 -4.66
C CYS A 139 -4.89 -11.24 -3.21
N TYR A 140 -6.12 -10.85 -2.95
CA TYR A 140 -6.81 -10.98 -1.68
C TYR A 140 -8.15 -11.66 -1.89
N ARG A 141 -8.49 -12.57 -0.98
CA ARG A 141 -9.84 -13.10 -0.82
C ARG A 141 -10.52 -12.32 0.28
N MET A 142 -11.65 -11.72 -0.05
CA MET A 142 -12.51 -11.05 0.90
C MET A 142 -13.75 -11.89 1.13
N LYS A 143 -14.03 -12.24 2.38
CA LYS A 143 -15.24 -12.99 2.78
C LYS A 143 -16.06 -12.19 3.78
N ASN A 144 -17.37 -12.19 3.59
CA ASN A 144 -18.31 -11.77 4.62
C ASN A 144 -18.72 -13.00 5.44
N ARG A 145 -18.33 -13.02 6.72
CA ARG A 145 -18.74 -14.07 7.66
C ARG A 145 -19.61 -13.43 8.72
N ARG A 146 -20.94 -13.54 8.57
CA ARG A 146 -21.92 -13.03 9.55
C ARG A 146 -21.74 -11.55 9.89
N GLY A 147 -21.37 -10.72 8.91
CA GLY A 147 -21.14 -9.29 9.09
C GLY A 147 -19.68 -8.90 9.36
N GLU A 148 -18.78 -9.87 9.57
CA GLU A 148 -17.34 -9.64 9.68
C GLU A 148 -16.63 -9.80 8.34
N LEU A 149 -15.72 -8.88 8.05
CA LEU A 149 -14.89 -8.92 6.84
C LEU A 149 -13.57 -9.62 7.12
N LEU A 150 -13.35 -10.74 6.44
CA LEU A 150 -12.09 -11.47 6.47
C LEU A 150 -11.34 -11.23 5.15
N LEU A 151 -10.25 -10.47 5.23
CA LEU A 151 -9.33 -10.25 4.12
C LEU A 151 -8.13 -11.18 4.28
N GLY A 152 -8.07 -12.23 3.47
CA GLY A 152 -6.91 -13.13 3.39
C GLY A 152 -6.09 -12.80 2.15
N ARG A 153 -4.76 -12.68 2.27
CA ARG A 153 -3.88 -12.57 1.10
C ARG A 153 -3.48 -13.97 0.65
N TYR A 154 -3.43 -14.19 -0.66
CA TYR A 154 -2.83 -15.41 -1.22
C TYR A 154 -1.30 -15.41 -1.07
N ALA A 155 -0.71 -16.61 -1.08
CA ALA A 155 0.74 -16.76 -1.12
C ALA A 155 1.31 -16.20 -2.44
N GLU A 156 2.57 -15.80 -2.41
CA GLU A 156 3.24 -15.22 -3.57
C GLU A 156 3.47 -16.31 -4.63
N GLY A 157 2.77 -16.21 -5.77
CA GLY A 157 2.77 -17.24 -6.82
C GLY A 157 1.41 -17.95 -6.98
N ASP A 158 0.61 -18.02 -5.92
CA ASP A 158 -0.73 -18.59 -5.94
C ASP A 158 -1.74 -17.50 -6.26
N LEU A 159 -1.87 -17.16 -7.54
CA LEU A 159 -2.83 -16.14 -7.97
C LEU A 159 -4.26 -16.65 -7.84
N CYS A 160 -4.98 -16.19 -6.81
CA CYS A 160 -6.41 -16.41 -6.49
C CYS A 160 -7.00 -17.77 -6.89
N ASP A 161 -6.24 -18.87 -6.99
CA ASP A 161 -6.65 -20.04 -7.78
C ASP A 161 -7.74 -20.89 -7.11
N GLY A 162 -8.16 -20.48 -5.91
CA GLY A 162 -9.27 -21.08 -5.18
C GLY A 162 -8.99 -22.50 -4.68
N ARG A 163 -7.77 -23.03 -4.83
CA ARG A 163 -7.38 -24.32 -4.24
C ARG A 163 -7.11 -24.21 -2.74
#